data_AF-A0A8S3H1R9-F1
#
_entry.id   AF-A0A8S3H1R9-F1
#
_cell.length_a   1.000
_cell.length_b   1.000
_cell.length_c   1.000
_cell.angle_alpha   90.00
_cell.angle_beta   90.00
_cell.angle_gamma   90.00
#
_symmetry.space_group_name_H-M   'P 1'
#
loop_
_entity.id
_entity.type
_entity.pdbx_description
1 polymer ?
#
loop_
_entity_poly.entity_id
_entity_poly.type
_entity_poly.pdbx_seq_one_letter_code
_entity_poly.pdbx_strand_id
1 'polypeptide(L)'
;MAEDFMRHFDAETAAAMVFYDIEAMLAEQGRGFSDFGIPTPSMFCPLQSKNINKEEELRCGQEMYETLNEVQHLAVDKILGVYHRRSATTASCFFIDGPG
;
A
#
# COMPACT_ATOMS: atom_id res chain seq x y z
N MET A 1 10.57 -9.47 -1.12
CA MET A 1 9.42 -8.65 -1.57
C MET A 1 8.56 -9.37 -2.60
N ALA A 2 9.09 -9.84 -3.73
CA ALA A 2 8.30 -10.63 -4.70
C ALA A 2 7.81 -11.98 -4.15
N GLU A 3 8.58 -12.62 -3.28
CA GLU A 3 8.30 -13.95 -2.75
C GLU A 3 7.14 -13.98 -1.74
N ASP A 4 6.98 -12.94 -0.89
CA ASP A 4 5.81 -12.82 0.01
C ASP A 4 4.54 -12.47 -0.75
N PHE A 5 4.67 -11.77 -1.88
CA PHE A 5 3.54 -11.42 -2.73
C PHE A 5 2.93 -12.67 -3.40
N MET A 6 3.78 -13.57 -3.90
CA MET A 6 3.35 -14.85 -4.48
C MET A 6 2.74 -15.83 -3.46
N ARG A 7 3.01 -15.65 -2.16
CA ARG A 7 2.41 -16.49 -1.11
C ARG A 7 0.96 -16.15 -0.81
N HIS A 8 0.52 -14.94 -1.13
CA HIS A 8 -0.80 -14.42 -0.72
C HIS A 8 -1.76 -14.15 -1.88
N PHE A 9 -1.27 -14.14 -3.13
CA PHE A 9 -2.07 -13.85 -4.31
C PHE A 9 -1.99 -15.00 -5.31
N ASP A 10 -3.14 -15.41 -5.83
CA ASP A 10 -3.20 -16.36 -6.93
C ASP A 10 -2.63 -15.75 -8.22
N ALA A 11 -2.27 -16.61 -9.18
CA ALA A 11 -1.64 -16.18 -10.42
C ALA A 11 -2.52 -15.20 -11.23
N GLU A 12 -3.85 -15.31 -11.09
CA GLU A 12 -4.81 -14.42 -11.73
C GLU A 12 -4.77 -13.00 -11.13
N THR A 13 -4.71 -12.88 -9.80
CA THR A 13 -4.58 -11.58 -9.13
C THR A 13 -3.23 -10.93 -9.41
N ALA A 14 -2.15 -11.70 -9.46
CA ALA A 14 -0.82 -11.19 -9.82
C ALA A 14 -0.81 -10.65 -11.26
N ALA A 15 -1.42 -11.36 -12.20
CA ALA A 15 -1.55 -10.89 -13.58
C ALA A 15 -2.39 -9.60 -13.66
N ALA A 16 -3.52 -9.53 -12.94
CA ALA A 16 -4.37 -8.35 -12.91
C ALA A 16 -3.62 -7.10 -12.42
N MET A 17 -2.78 -7.22 -11.38
CA MET A 17 -2.00 -6.07 -10.88
C MET A 17 -0.96 -5.57 -11.89
N VAL A 18 -0.26 -6.46 -12.59
CA VAL A 18 0.67 -6.07 -13.66
C VAL A 18 -0.06 -5.29 -14.76
N PHE A 19 -1.27 -5.71 -15.11
CA PHE A 19 -2.10 -5.01 -16.08
C PHE A 19 -2.51 -3.61 -15.63
N TYR A 20 -2.81 -3.42 -14.33
CA TYR A 20 -3.06 -2.09 -13.76
C TYR A 20 -1.84 -1.18 -13.80
N ASP A 21 -0.66 -1.71 -13.47
CA ASP A 21 0.60 -0.95 -13.51
C ASP A 21 0.92 -0.49 -14.94
N ILE A 22 0.73 -1.36 -15.93
CA ILE A 22 0.93 -1.01 -17.34
C ILE A 22 -0.08 0.06 -17.79
N GLU A 23 -1.36 -0.05 -17.41
CA GLU A 23 -2.37 0.96 -17.76
C GLU A 23 -2.02 2.33 -17.15
N ALA A 24 -1.53 2.36 -15.91
CA ALA A 24 -1.08 3.60 -15.28
C ALA A 24 0.09 4.25 -16.05
N MET A 25 1.08 3.44 -16.47
CA MET A 25 2.20 3.92 -17.29
C MET A 25 1.76 4.42 -18.67
N LEU A 26 0.78 3.75 -19.29
CA LEU A 26 0.22 4.19 -20.57
C LEU A 26 -0.56 5.49 -20.42
N ALA A 27 -1.33 5.64 -19.34
CA ALA A 27 -2.11 6.83 -19.04
C ALA A 27 -1.20 8.06 -18.83
N GLU A 28 -0.03 7.90 -18.20
CA GLU A 28 0.98 8.96 -18.10
C GLU A 28 1.45 9.46 -19.47
N GLN A 29 1.40 8.61 -20.50
CA GLN A 29 1.73 8.95 -21.88
C GLN A 29 0.50 9.36 -22.73
N GLY A 30 -0.67 9.49 -22.11
CA GLY A 30 -1.93 9.79 -22.78
C GLY A 30 -2.39 8.69 -23.73
N ARG A 31 -1.98 7.44 -23.48
CA ARG A 31 -2.33 6.24 -24.26
C ARG A 31 -3.06 5.23 -23.39
N GLY A 32 -3.67 4.23 -24.01
CA GLY A 32 -4.26 3.07 -23.33
C GLY A 32 -4.07 1.78 -24.12
N PHE A 33 -4.43 0.63 -23.54
CA PHE A 33 -4.32 -0.67 -24.22
C PHE A 33 -4.98 -0.72 -25.61
N SER A 34 -6.09 0.01 -25.80
CA SER A 34 -6.79 0.11 -27.09
C SER A 34 -5.91 0.65 -28.21
N ASP A 35 -4.95 1.52 -27.90
CA ASP A 35 -4.04 2.12 -28.89
C ASP A 35 -3.05 1.11 -29.46
N PHE A 36 -2.89 -0.04 -28.81
CA PHE A 36 -2.00 -1.14 -29.21
C PHE A 36 -2.77 -2.38 -29.66
N GLY A 37 -4.11 -2.29 -29.78
CA GLY A 37 -4.96 -3.43 -30.13
C GLY A 37 -5.02 -4.50 -29.04
N ILE A 38 -4.64 -4.15 -27.81
CA ILE A 38 -4.69 -5.05 -26.66
C ILE A 38 -6.07 -4.88 -26.00
N PRO A 39 -6.82 -5.97 -25.74
CA PRO A 39 -8.08 -5.88 -25.03
C PRO A 39 -7.82 -5.36 -23.62
N THR A 40 -8.61 -4.37 -23.19
CA THR A 40 -8.55 -3.87 -21.81
C THR A 40 -8.81 -5.04 -20.86
N PRO A 41 -7.90 -5.30 -19.91
CA PRO A 41 -8.04 -6.41 -18.98
C PRO A 41 -9.34 -6.24 -18.19
N SER A 42 -10.23 -7.24 -18.28
CA SER A 42 -11.54 -7.23 -17.60
C SER A 42 -11.45 -7.55 -16.11
N MET A 43 -10.27 -7.91 -15.62
CA MET A 43 -10.06 -8.22 -14.21
C MET A 43 -10.04 -6.93 -13.41
N PHE A 44 -11.15 -6.67 -12.73
CA PHE A 44 -11.15 -5.83 -11.55
C PHE A 44 -10.21 -6.49 -10.55
N CYS A 45 -9.05 -5.88 -10.26
CA CYS A 45 -8.31 -6.23 -9.07
C CYS A 45 -9.09 -5.58 -7.93
N PRO A 46 -9.87 -6.33 -7.11
CA PRO A 46 -10.27 -5.76 -5.87
C PRO A 46 -8.96 -5.48 -5.15
N LEU A 47 -8.57 -4.21 -5.02
CA LEU A 47 -7.89 -3.80 -3.80
C LEU A 47 -8.80 -4.39 -2.73
N GLN A 48 -8.36 -5.48 -2.08
CA GLN A 48 -9.17 -6.12 -1.08
C GLN A 48 -9.36 -5.06 -0.01
N SER A 49 -10.45 -4.31 -0.10
CA SER A 49 -11.02 -3.58 1.01
C SER A 49 -11.50 -4.70 1.91
N LYS A 50 -10.57 -5.33 2.63
CA LYS A 50 -10.92 -6.08 3.83
C LYS A 50 -11.84 -5.15 4.59
N ASN A 51 -12.97 -5.67 5.07
CA ASN A 51 -13.75 -4.98 6.07
C ASN A 51 -12.83 -4.87 7.29
N ILE A 52 -12.04 -3.79 7.32
CA ILE A 52 -11.12 -3.51 8.39
C ILE A 52 -11.98 -3.17 9.60
N ASN A 53 -11.92 -4.02 10.62
CA ASN A 53 -12.51 -3.70 11.90
C ASN A 53 -11.63 -2.63 12.57
N LYS A 54 -12.01 -1.36 12.38
CA LYS A 54 -11.24 -0.21 12.88
C LYS A 54 -11.00 -0.27 14.38
N GLU A 55 -11.94 -0.82 15.15
CA GLU A 55 -11.83 -0.94 16.61
C GLU A 55 -10.71 -1.93 16.98
N GLU A 56 -10.67 -3.08 16.30
CA GLU A 56 -9.69 -4.12 16.54
C GLU A 56 -8.28 -3.67 16.11
N GLU A 57 -8.17 -3.03 14.94
CA GLU A 57 -6.89 -2.47 14.48
C GLU A 57 -6.37 -1.38 15.42
N LEU A 58 -7.26 -0.53 15.95
CA LEU A 58 -6.88 0.50 16.92
C LEU A 58 -6.37 -0.14 18.22
N ARG A 59 -7.06 -1.17 18.72
CA ARG A 59 -6.63 -1.90 19.92
C ARG A 59 -5.26 -2.54 19.70
N CYS A 60 -5.08 -3.26 18.59
CA CYS A 60 -3.81 -3.89 18.25
C CYS A 60 -2.68 -2.85 18.12
N GLY A 61 -2.96 -1.71 17.48
CA GLY A 61 -2.02 -0.59 17.39
C GLY A 61 -1.61 -0.02 18.74
N GLN A 62 -2.54 0.10 19.69
CA GLN A 62 -2.27 0.56 21.05
C GLN A 62 -1.42 -0.44 21.82
N GLU A 63 -1.76 -1.73 21.77
CA GLU A 63 -0.97 -2.80 22.39
C GLU A 63 0.47 -2.80 21.88
N MET A 64 0.68 -2.67 20.56
CA MET A 64 2.02 -2.56 19.98
C MET A 64 2.75 -1.29 20.43
N TYR A 65 2.04 -0.15 20.46
CA TYR A 65 2.61 1.12 20.90
C TYR A 65 3.12 1.06 22.33
N GLU A 66 2.39 0.43 23.25
CA GLU A 66 2.78 0.29 24.66
C GLU A 66 4.05 -0.54 24.88
N THR A 67 4.43 -1.41 23.93
CA THR A 67 5.64 -2.22 24.02
C THR A 67 6.92 -1.49 23.61
N LEU A 68 6.81 -0.28 23.08
CA LEU A 68 7.94 0.46 22.54
C LEU A 68 8.83 1.05 23.64
N ASN A 69 10.11 1.21 23.32
CA ASN A 69 11.00 2.03 24.14
C ASN A 69 10.85 3.52 23.81
N GLU A 70 11.45 4.39 24.64
CA GLU A 70 11.33 5.85 24.49
C GLU A 70 11.76 6.37 23.11
N VAL A 71 12.81 5.80 22.51
CA VAL A 71 13.33 6.22 21.20
C VAL A 71 12.37 5.82 20.09
N GLN A 72 11.80 4.61 20.17
CA GLN A 72 10.81 4.11 19.22
C GLN A 72 9.51 4.91 19.30
N HIS A 73 9.05 5.24 20.51
CA HIS A 73 7.89 6.14 20.70
C HIS A 73 8.09 7.46 19.98
N LEU A 74 9.26 8.09 20.17
CA LEU A 74 9.57 9.37 19.56
C LEU A 74 9.61 9.31 18.03
N ALA A 75 10.08 8.19 17.47
CA ALA A 75 10.06 7.94 16.02
C ALA A 75 8.62 7.79 15.50
N VAL A 76 7.78 6.99 16.17
CA VAL A 76 6.38 6.76 15.81
C VAL A 76 5.57 8.06 15.87
N ASP A 77 5.69 8.83 16.95
CA ASP A 77 4.99 10.10 17.12
C ASP A 77 5.32 11.10 16.02
N LYS A 78 6.58 11.12 15.57
CA LYS A 78 7.02 11.96 14.46
C LYS A 78 6.35 11.56 13.15
N ILE A 79 6.25 10.26 12.87
CA ILE A 79 5.61 9.71 11.66
C ILE A 79 4.11 10.01 11.68
N LEU A 80 3.41 9.66 12.77
CA LEU A 80 1.97 9.89 12.93
C LEU A 80 1.63 11.38 12.91
N GLY A 81 2.46 12.21 13.53
CA GLY A 81 2.29 13.67 13.50
C GLY A 81 2.40 14.27 12.10
N VAL A 82 3.19 13.67 11.20
CA VAL A 82 3.22 14.09 9.78
C VAL A 82 1.96 13.60 9.05
N TYR A 83 1.52 12.37 9.33
CA TYR A 83 0.31 11.81 8.76
C TYR A 83 -0.93 12.66 9.07
N HIS A 84 -1.14 13.03 10.34
CA HIS A 84 -2.30 13.83 10.76
C HIS A 84 -2.34 15.26 10.20
N ARG A 85 -1.19 15.81 9.80
CA ARG A 85 -1.08 17.19 9.29
C ARG A 85 -1.14 17.29 7.76
N ARG A 86 -1.09 16.17 7.03
CA ARG A 86 -0.99 16.17 5.57
C ARG A 86 -2.34 16.14 4.86
N SER A 87 -2.35 16.74 3.67
CA SER A 87 -3.38 16.52 2.66
C SER A 87 -3.19 15.14 2.03
N ALA A 88 -4.30 14.46 1.71
CA ALA A 88 -4.32 13.09 1.17
C ALA A 88 -3.59 12.90 -0.18
N THR A 89 -3.14 13.99 -0.82
CA THR A 89 -2.57 13.98 -2.16
C THR A 89 -1.04 13.84 -2.21
N THR A 90 -0.35 13.76 -1.06
CA THR A 90 1.13 13.73 -1.05
C THR A 90 1.66 12.51 -0.30
N ALA A 91 2.34 11.61 -1.03
CA ALA A 91 3.02 10.44 -0.45
C ALA A 91 4.18 10.86 0.47
N SER A 92 4.32 10.20 1.63
CA SER A 92 5.44 10.40 2.57
C SER A 92 6.24 9.13 2.70
N CYS A 93 7.57 9.24 2.66
CA CYS A 93 8.48 8.13 2.95
C CYS A 93 9.35 8.51 4.14
N PHE A 94 9.60 7.54 5.02
CA PHE A 94 10.45 7.71 6.19
C PHE A 94 11.55 6.65 6.16
N PHE A 95 12.76 7.06 6.53
CA PHE A 95 13.85 6.14 6.79
C PHE A 95 13.94 5.93 8.30
N ILE A 96 13.89 4.68 8.73
CA ILE A 96 14.03 4.28 10.14
C ILE A 96 15.37 3.57 10.25
N ASP A 97 16.26 4.15 11.06
CA ASP A 97 17.59 3.61 11.33
C ASP A 97 17.62 2.97 12.72
N GLY A 98 18.00 1.70 12.78
CA GLY A 98 18.11 0.95 14.03
C GLY A 98 18.21 -0.57 13.80
N PRO A 99 18.76 -1.31 14.77
CA PRO A 99 18.63 -2.77 14.77
C PRO A 99 17.15 -3.11 14.95
N GLY A 100 16.60 -3.86 13.98
CA GLY A 100 15.19 -4.28 13.96
C GLY A 100 14.80 -5.07 15.20
#